data_AF-A0A534YN52-F1
#
_entry.id   AF-A0A534YN52-F1
#
_cell.length_a   1.000
_cell.length_b   1.000
_cell.length_c   1.000
_cell.angle_alpha   90.00
_cell.angle_beta   90.00
_cell.angle_gamma   90.00
#
_symmetry.space_group_name_H-M   'P 1'
#
loop_
_entity.id
_entity.type
_entity.pdbx_description
1 polymer ?
#
loop_
_entity_poly.entity_id
_entity_poly.type
_entity_poly.pdbx_seq_one_letter_code
_entity_poly.pdbx_strand_id
1 'polypeptide(L)'
;MNRFLPLLLMTACAANRLTHARDNLRSCWAADPNLIACAGKRMASIECFAPGDEACGALAVHYADGERVFLWRPVGFEPGNDALLKHGAVLRPELASDAQMIWFKPANTRDEFWTVFEPRTGIARQVDSYTIFKIRENDPHSMPLWVNTAQTVQ
;
A
#
# COMPACT_ATOMS: atom_id res chain seq x y z
N MET A 1 0.38 -9.39 60.82
CA MET A 1 -0.60 -8.42 60.28
C MET A 1 -0.29 -8.21 58.81
N ASN A 2 -1.32 -8.17 57.96
CA ASN A 2 -1.16 -8.35 56.52
C ASN A 2 -0.74 -7.04 55.83
N ARG A 3 0.29 -7.11 54.97
CA ARG A 3 0.51 -6.10 53.93
C ARG A 3 -0.25 -6.53 52.68
N PHE A 4 -1.39 -5.88 52.41
CA PHE A 4 -2.05 -6.01 51.12
C PHE A 4 -1.23 -5.25 50.07
N LEU A 5 -0.79 -5.96 49.03
CA LEU A 5 -0.13 -5.37 47.86
C LEU A 5 -1.20 -5.19 46.77
N PRO A 6 -1.59 -3.97 46.38
CA PRO A 6 -2.55 -3.76 45.30
C PRO A 6 -1.89 -4.11 43.97
N LEU A 7 -2.24 -5.26 43.41
CA LEU A 7 -1.77 -5.67 42.09
C LEU A 7 -2.43 -4.79 41.02
N LEU A 8 -1.68 -3.83 40.47
CA LEU A 8 -2.16 -2.97 39.40
C LEU A 8 -2.31 -3.79 38.10
N LEU A 9 -3.52 -4.29 37.88
CA LEU A 9 -3.97 -4.89 36.63
C LEU A 9 -4.00 -3.84 35.52
N MET A 10 -2.84 -3.58 34.92
CA MET A 10 -2.71 -2.82 33.67
C MET A 10 -3.32 -3.63 32.52
N THR A 11 -4.64 -3.59 32.39
CA THR A 11 -5.37 -4.20 31.27
C THR A 11 -5.04 -3.44 29.99
N ALA A 12 -3.99 -3.88 29.29
CA ALA A 12 -3.53 -3.32 28.03
C ALA A 12 -4.50 -3.67 26.89
N CYS A 13 -5.65 -2.99 26.85
CA CYS A 13 -6.69 -3.14 25.82
C CYS A 13 -6.27 -2.51 24.48
N ALA A 14 -5.22 -3.07 23.86
CA ALA A 14 -4.64 -2.61 22.60
C ALA A 14 -5.29 -3.24 21.34
N ALA A 15 -6.43 -3.92 21.48
CA ALA A 15 -6.97 -4.81 20.45
C ALA A 15 -7.81 -4.13 19.34
N ASN A 16 -8.40 -2.94 19.57
CA ASN A 16 -9.49 -2.43 18.74
C ASN A 16 -9.15 -1.25 17.79
N ARG A 17 -7.89 -0.81 17.68
CA ARG A 17 -7.54 0.32 16.77
C ARG A 17 -7.36 -0.10 15.30
N LEU A 18 -7.01 -1.36 15.05
CA LEU A 18 -6.50 -1.86 13.75
C LEU A 18 -7.55 -1.83 12.62
N THR A 19 -8.81 -2.16 12.92
CA THR A 19 -9.91 -2.14 11.93
C THR A 19 -10.41 -0.74 11.63
N HIS A 20 -10.58 0.11 12.66
CA HIS A 20 -11.17 1.44 12.50
C HIS A 20 -10.33 2.40 11.63
N ALA A 21 -9.00 2.23 11.55
CA ALA A 21 -8.18 3.03 10.63
C ALA A 21 -8.54 2.74 9.17
N ARG A 22 -8.72 1.45 8.82
CA ARG A 22 -9.06 1.01 7.47
C ARG A 22 -10.52 1.22 7.11
N ASP A 23 -11.46 1.01 8.04
CA ASP A 23 -12.90 1.14 7.77
C ASP A 23 -13.28 2.54 7.26
N ASN A 24 -12.58 3.57 7.73
CA ASN A 24 -12.76 4.97 7.33
C ASN A 24 -12.36 5.27 5.87
N LEU A 25 -11.80 4.32 5.11
CA LEU A 25 -11.34 4.53 3.73
C LEU A 25 -12.46 4.80 2.68
N ARG A 26 -13.73 4.93 3.10
CA ARG A 26 -14.90 5.15 2.22
C ARG A 26 -15.09 6.57 1.69
N SER A 27 -14.44 7.58 2.28
CA SER A 27 -14.58 9.00 1.91
C SER A 27 -13.23 9.63 1.58
N CYS A 28 -12.40 8.83 0.91
CA CYS A 28 -10.99 9.09 0.66
C CYS A 28 -10.70 9.09 -0.84
N TRP A 29 -9.54 9.61 -1.20
CA TRP A 29 -9.12 9.77 -2.58
C TRP A 29 -7.59 9.70 -2.68
N ALA A 30 -7.08 9.48 -3.90
CA ALA A 30 -5.69 9.72 -4.22
C ALA A 30 -5.45 11.24 -4.23
N ALA A 31 -4.74 11.75 -3.22
CA ALA A 31 -4.46 13.17 -3.05
C ALA A 31 -3.16 13.60 -3.74
N ASP A 32 -2.24 12.65 -3.88
CA ASP A 32 -1.07 12.63 -4.75
C ASP A 32 -0.92 11.17 -5.25
N PRO A 33 -0.13 10.87 -6.29
CA PRO A 33 0.06 9.50 -6.77
C PRO A 33 0.37 8.48 -5.67
N ASN A 34 1.25 8.81 -4.73
CA ASN A 34 1.68 7.94 -3.64
C ASN A 34 0.98 8.25 -2.30
N LEU A 35 -0.17 8.94 -2.29
CA LEU A 35 -0.84 9.42 -1.08
C LEU A 35 -2.37 9.21 -1.09
N ILE A 36 -2.86 8.41 -0.13
CA ILE A 36 -4.29 8.27 0.17
C ILE A 36 -4.64 9.19 1.34
N ALA A 37 -5.59 10.10 1.13
CA ALA A 37 -6.07 11.02 2.14
C ALA A 37 -7.60 11.10 2.21
N CYS A 38 -8.11 11.52 3.37
CA CYS A 38 -9.53 11.67 3.66
C CYS A 38 -9.73 12.95 4.47
N ALA A 39 -10.62 13.86 4.02
CA ALA A 39 -10.82 15.17 4.66
C ALA A 39 -9.50 15.93 4.94
N GLY A 40 -8.51 15.83 4.04
CA GLY A 40 -7.18 16.44 4.18
C GLY A 40 -6.19 15.70 5.09
N LYS A 41 -6.59 14.60 5.75
CA LYS A 41 -5.70 13.77 6.58
C LYS A 41 -5.13 12.60 5.78
N ARG A 42 -3.80 12.44 5.76
CA ARG A 42 -3.11 11.22 5.29
C ARG A 42 -3.59 9.99 6.07
N MET A 43 -4.02 8.96 5.35
CA MET A 43 -4.41 7.66 5.92
C MET A 43 -3.52 6.50 5.45
N ALA A 44 -2.93 6.61 4.26
CA ALA A 44 -1.85 5.74 3.81
C ALA A 44 -0.95 6.45 2.79
N SER A 45 0.29 6.00 2.67
CA SER A 45 1.16 6.29 1.52
C SER A 45 1.53 5.00 0.81
N ILE A 46 1.71 5.06 -0.50
CA ILE A 46 2.22 3.96 -1.30
C ILE A 46 3.72 4.16 -1.48
N GLU A 47 4.49 3.10 -1.27
CA GLU A 47 5.95 3.16 -1.28
C GLU A 47 6.48 2.29 -2.43
N CYS A 48 6.90 2.96 -3.51
CA CYS A 48 7.61 2.39 -4.64
C CYS A 48 9.12 2.43 -4.37
N PHE A 49 9.70 1.28 -4.05
CA PHE A 49 11.15 1.13 -3.79
C PHE A 49 11.90 0.85 -5.10
N ALA A 50 13.11 1.40 -5.25
CA ALA A 50 13.91 1.35 -6.49
C ALA A 50 13.06 1.62 -7.77
N PRO A 51 12.43 2.81 -7.88
CA PRO A 51 11.63 3.18 -9.05
C PRO A 51 12.47 3.15 -10.33
N GLY A 52 11.81 2.90 -11.44
CA GLY A 52 12.36 2.98 -12.80
C GLY A 52 11.23 3.16 -13.81
N ASP A 53 11.55 3.07 -15.11
CA ASP A 53 10.59 3.28 -16.20
C ASP A 53 9.37 2.35 -16.06
N GLU A 54 8.22 2.94 -15.74
CA GLU A 54 6.96 2.25 -15.44
C GLU A 54 7.04 1.15 -14.35
N ALA A 55 7.98 1.22 -13.41
CA ALA A 55 8.25 0.10 -12.49
C ALA A 55 8.73 0.45 -11.08
N CYS A 56 8.56 -0.51 -10.16
CA CYS A 56 9.19 -0.54 -8.83
C CYS A 56 9.95 -1.86 -8.62
N GLY A 57 11.02 -1.83 -7.83
CA GLY A 57 11.70 -3.02 -7.33
C GLY A 57 11.06 -3.66 -6.10
N ALA A 58 10.25 -2.91 -5.35
CA ALA A 58 9.26 -3.44 -4.40
C ALA A 58 8.10 -2.43 -4.24
N LEU A 59 6.93 -2.91 -3.79
CA LEU A 59 5.74 -2.08 -3.59
C LEU A 59 5.09 -2.39 -2.24
N ALA A 60 4.83 -1.35 -1.45
CA ALA A 60 4.12 -1.45 -0.17
C ALA A 60 3.07 -0.35 0.01
N VAL A 61 2.13 -0.59 0.92
CA VAL A 61 1.23 0.44 1.47
C VAL A 61 1.57 0.61 2.95
N HIS A 62 1.85 1.85 3.35
CA HIS A 62 2.22 2.25 4.70
C HIS A 62 1.11 3.12 5.28
N TYR A 63 0.35 2.56 6.21
CA TYR A 63 -0.83 3.17 6.82
C TYR A 63 -0.45 4.15 7.93
N ALA A 64 -1.34 5.10 8.23
CA ALA A 64 -1.10 6.18 9.21
C ALA A 64 -1.09 5.73 10.69
N ASP A 65 -1.25 4.44 10.96
CA ASP A 65 -1.02 3.79 12.25
C ASP A 65 0.40 3.18 12.37
N GLY A 66 1.18 3.18 11.29
CA GLY A 66 2.54 2.64 11.22
C GLY A 66 2.62 1.23 10.63
N GLU A 67 1.51 0.60 10.23
CA GLU A 67 1.56 -0.70 9.55
C GLU A 67 2.07 -0.54 8.11
N ARG A 68 3.07 -1.35 7.72
CA ARG A 68 3.58 -1.45 6.34
C ARG A 68 3.23 -2.83 5.76
N VAL A 69 2.29 -2.86 4.83
CA VAL A 69 1.89 -4.07 4.09
C VAL A 69 2.58 -4.09 2.74
N PHE A 70 3.49 -5.05 2.52
CA PHE A 70 4.10 -5.27 1.21
C PHE A 70 3.11 -5.94 0.25
N LEU A 71 2.83 -5.28 -0.88
CA LEU A 71 2.07 -5.85 -1.98
C LEU A 71 2.95 -6.77 -2.83
N TRP A 72 4.23 -6.41 -2.95
CA TRP A 72 5.29 -7.26 -3.50
C TRP A 72 6.64 -6.87 -2.90
N ARG A 73 7.45 -7.87 -2.50
CA ARG A 73 8.88 -7.66 -2.17
C ARG A 73 9.73 -8.89 -2.50
N PRO A 74 11.05 -8.73 -2.73
CA PRO A 74 11.99 -9.84 -2.74
C PRO A 74 12.03 -10.55 -1.37
N VAL A 75 12.32 -11.85 -1.36
CA VAL A 75 12.57 -12.59 -0.11
C VAL A 75 13.83 -12.03 0.55
N GLY A 76 13.72 -11.64 1.82
CA GLY A 76 14.83 -11.06 2.60
C GLY A 76 15.03 -9.55 2.41
N PHE A 77 14.26 -8.87 1.55
CA PHE A 77 14.30 -7.41 1.47
C PHE A 77 13.61 -6.77 2.68
N GLU A 78 14.31 -5.84 3.33
CA GLU A 78 13.77 -4.93 4.34
C GLU A 78 14.13 -3.47 3.97
N PRO A 79 13.27 -2.47 4.25
CA PRO A 79 13.51 -1.08 3.88
C PRO A 79 14.84 -0.53 4.39
N GLY A 80 15.61 0.13 3.52
CA GLY A 80 16.95 0.62 3.82
C GLY A 80 18.07 -0.35 3.45
N ASN A 81 17.76 -1.56 2.98
CA ASN A 81 18.71 -2.48 2.34
C ASN A 81 18.32 -2.79 0.89
N ASP A 82 18.54 -1.80 0.02
CA ASP A 82 18.12 -1.83 -1.38
C ASP A 82 18.92 -2.83 -2.26
N ALA A 83 19.98 -3.45 -1.72
CA ALA A 83 20.85 -4.39 -2.44
C ALA A 83 20.14 -5.69 -2.93
N LEU A 84 18.93 -5.96 -2.45
CA LEU A 84 18.10 -7.09 -2.88
C LEU A 84 17.00 -6.69 -3.88
N LEU A 85 16.82 -5.39 -4.15
CA LEU A 85 15.84 -4.90 -5.11
C LEU A 85 16.31 -5.16 -6.55
N LYS A 86 15.36 -5.52 -7.42
CA LYS A 86 15.56 -5.61 -8.86
C LYS A 86 14.56 -4.69 -9.55
N HIS A 87 15.04 -3.75 -10.35
CA HIS A 87 14.15 -2.92 -11.17
C HIS A 87 13.24 -3.81 -12.04
N GLY A 88 12.04 -3.34 -12.32
CA GLY A 88 11.06 -4.08 -13.13
C GLY A 88 10.30 -5.18 -12.40
N ALA A 89 10.52 -5.43 -11.11
CA ALA A 89 9.84 -6.52 -10.38
C ALA A 89 8.31 -6.32 -10.24
N VAL A 90 7.88 -5.07 -10.18
CA VAL A 90 6.48 -4.63 -10.19
C VAL A 90 6.31 -3.66 -11.36
N LEU A 91 5.49 -4.01 -12.35
CA LEU A 91 5.29 -3.26 -13.59
C LEU A 91 3.94 -2.54 -13.61
N ARG A 92 3.94 -1.30 -14.09
CA ARG A 92 2.82 -0.34 -14.09
C ARG A 92 1.94 -0.40 -12.84
N PRO A 93 2.50 -0.13 -11.65
CA PRO A 93 1.70 0.06 -10.44
C PRO A 93 0.93 1.40 -10.50
N GLU A 94 -0.39 1.34 -10.38
CA GLU A 94 -1.30 2.49 -10.38
C GLU A 94 -2.26 2.43 -9.17
N LEU A 95 -2.64 3.61 -8.67
CA LEU A 95 -3.64 3.82 -7.61
C LEU A 95 -4.91 4.42 -8.22
N ALA A 96 -6.07 3.90 -7.83
CA ALA A 96 -7.36 4.45 -8.23
C ALA A 96 -7.54 5.90 -7.73
N SER A 97 -8.19 6.77 -8.50
CA SER A 97 -8.49 8.14 -8.08
C SER A 97 -9.37 8.20 -6.82
N ASP A 98 -10.25 7.21 -6.63
CA ASP A 98 -11.07 6.98 -5.43
C ASP A 98 -10.34 6.26 -4.27
N ALA A 99 -9.05 5.94 -4.46
CA ALA A 99 -8.19 5.16 -3.57
C ALA A 99 -8.72 3.78 -3.11
N GLN A 100 -9.78 3.23 -3.73
CA GLN A 100 -10.33 1.93 -3.33
C GLN A 100 -9.51 0.75 -3.85
N MET A 101 -8.72 0.94 -4.91
CA MET A 101 -7.88 -0.10 -5.53
C MET A 101 -6.47 0.40 -5.84
N ILE A 102 -5.50 -0.51 -5.77
CA ILE A 102 -4.18 -0.41 -6.39
C ILE A 102 -4.05 -1.61 -7.35
N TRP A 103 -3.50 -1.42 -8.55
CA TRP A 103 -3.21 -2.54 -9.45
C TRP A 103 -1.82 -2.48 -10.04
N PHE A 104 -1.25 -3.65 -10.33
CA PHE A 104 0.10 -3.81 -10.87
C PHE A 104 0.26 -5.18 -11.57
N LYS A 105 1.27 -5.31 -12.43
CA LYS A 105 1.68 -6.60 -13.00
C LYS A 105 2.96 -7.10 -12.31
N PRO A 106 2.94 -8.24 -11.59
CA PRO A 106 4.15 -8.80 -10.98
C PRO A 106 5.01 -9.51 -12.03
N ALA A 107 6.30 -9.18 -12.12
CA ALA A 107 7.21 -9.65 -13.17
C ALA A 107 7.38 -11.17 -13.25
N ASN A 108 7.24 -11.88 -12.14
CA ASN A 108 7.40 -13.34 -12.07
C ASN A 108 6.11 -14.11 -12.44
N THR A 109 5.11 -13.43 -13.00
CA THR A 109 3.79 -14.01 -13.36
C THR A 109 3.66 -14.07 -14.89
N ARG A 110 2.86 -15.00 -15.40
CA ARG A 110 2.51 -15.04 -16.82
C ARG A 110 1.97 -13.71 -17.31
N ASP A 111 2.28 -13.36 -18.56
CA ASP A 111 2.00 -12.03 -19.12
C ASP A 111 0.53 -11.59 -19.12
N GLU A 112 -0.39 -12.57 -19.06
CA GLU A 112 -1.84 -12.40 -19.05
C GLU A 112 -2.39 -11.77 -17.75
N PHE A 113 -1.71 -11.98 -16.61
CA PHE A 113 -2.24 -11.70 -15.26
C PHE A 113 -1.67 -10.44 -14.60
N TRP A 114 -2.53 -9.82 -13.81
CA TRP A 114 -2.25 -8.68 -12.95
C TRP A 114 -2.76 -8.95 -11.53
N THR A 115 -2.34 -8.13 -10.57
CA THR A 115 -2.87 -8.11 -9.21
C THR A 115 -3.67 -6.83 -9.00
N VAL A 116 -4.85 -6.95 -8.40
CA VAL A 116 -5.61 -5.83 -7.81
C VAL A 116 -5.61 -6.02 -6.30
N PHE A 117 -5.30 -4.96 -5.56
CA PHE A 117 -5.28 -4.88 -4.11
C PHE A 117 -6.24 -3.80 -3.62
N GLU A 118 -6.96 -4.07 -2.54
CA GLU A 118 -7.90 -3.14 -1.90
C GLU A 118 -7.29 -2.61 -0.58
N PRO A 119 -6.83 -1.35 -0.50
CA PRO A 119 -6.23 -0.79 0.73
C PRO A 119 -7.17 -0.81 1.93
N ARG A 120 -8.49 -0.80 1.70
CA ARG A 120 -9.52 -0.85 2.74
C ARG A 120 -9.66 -2.22 3.40
N THR A 121 -9.52 -3.31 2.65
CA THR A 121 -9.76 -4.68 3.15
C THR A 121 -8.45 -5.43 3.37
N GLY A 122 -7.36 -5.03 2.72
CA GLY A 122 -6.11 -5.79 2.64
C GLY A 122 -6.20 -6.99 1.69
N ILE A 123 -7.28 -7.13 0.93
CA ILE A 123 -7.48 -8.25 0.00
C ILE A 123 -6.70 -7.98 -1.29
N ALA A 124 -5.94 -8.98 -1.73
CA ALA A 124 -5.36 -9.05 -3.06
C ALA A 124 -6.07 -10.13 -3.90
N ARG A 125 -6.32 -9.83 -5.17
CA ARG A 125 -6.89 -10.78 -6.14
C ARG A 125 -6.13 -10.73 -7.47
N GLN A 126 -5.96 -11.87 -8.11
CA GLN A 126 -5.43 -11.96 -9.47
C GLN A 126 -6.54 -11.66 -10.47
N VAL A 127 -6.22 -10.95 -11.54
CA VAL A 127 -7.15 -10.61 -12.63
C VAL A 127 -6.46 -10.73 -13.99
N ASP A 128 -7.24 -10.83 -15.06
CA ASP A 128 -6.73 -10.75 -16.44
C ASP A 128 -6.50 -9.29 -16.89
N SER A 129 -5.79 -9.14 -18.01
CA SER A 129 -5.50 -7.83 -18.62
C SER A 129 -6.74 -7.09 -19.14
N TYR A 130 -7.85 -7.80 -19.44
CA TYR A 130 -9.11 -7.20 -19.90
C TYR A 130 -9.88 -6.54 -18.74
N THR A 131 -9.75 -7.11 -17.54
CA THR A 131 -10.26 -6.55 -16.29
C THR A 131 -9.53 -5.25 -15.94
N ILE A 132 -8.20 -5.19 -16.12
CA ILE A 132 -7.42 -3.96 -15.93
C ILE A 132 -7.78 -2.89 -16.98
N PHE A 133 -7.99 -3.29 -18.23
CA PHE A 133 -8.48 -2.37 -19.27
C PHE A 133 -9.80 -1.71 -18.84
N LYS A 134 -10.78 -2.51 -18.40
CA LYS A 134 -12.05 -1.98 -17.87
C LYS A 134 -11.89 -1.11 -16.63
N ILE A 135 -10.95 -1.41 -15.74
CA ILE A 135 -10.70 -0.57 -14.56
C ILE A 135 -10.22 0.82 -15.01
N ARG A 136 -9.26 0.90 -15.95
CA ARG A 136 -8.77 2.17 -16.52
C ARG A 136 -9.81 2.92 -17.37
N GLU A 137 -10.74 2.22 -18.04
CA GLU A 137 -11.86 2.87 -18.74
C GLU A 137 -12.83 3.56 -17.75
N ASN A 138 -13.04 2.97 -16.56
CA ASN A 138 -13.90 3.55 -15.53
C ASN A 138 -13.18 4.59 -14.66
N ASP A 139 -11.85 4.49 -14.52
CA ASP A 139 -11.00 5.47 -13.83
C ASP A 139 -9.85 5.97 -14.73
N PRO A 140 -10.15 6.89 -15.67
CA PRO A 140 -9.14 7.53 -16.53
C PRO A 140 -8.26 8.55 -15.78
N HIS A 141 -8.40 8.65 -14.46
CA HIS A 141 -7.63 9.54 -13.58
C HIS A 141 -6.81 8.78 -12.53
N SER A 142 -6.68 7.45 -12.71
CA SER A 142 -5.77 6.59 -11.94
C SER A 142 -4.33 7.11 -11.97
N MET A 143 -3.65 7.12 -10.83
CA MET A 143 -2.36 7.77 -10.67
C MET A 143 -1.19 6.77 -10.72
N PRO A 144 -0.14 7.00 -11.54
CA PRO A 144 1.00 6.09 -11.67
C PRO A 144 1.99 6.22 -10.50
N LEU A 145 2.23 5.10 -9.80
CA LEU A 145 2.98 5.04 -8.53
C LEU A 145 4.50 5.15 -8.69
N TRP A 146 5.01 4.95 -9.90
CA TRP A 146 6.44 5.00 -10.23
C TRP A 146 6.98 6.43 -10.45
N VAL A 147 6.12 7.44 -10.55
CA VAL A 147 6.50 8.84 -10.91
C VAL A 147 7.07 9.60 -9.71
N ASN A 148 7.96 8.95 -8.97
CA ASN A 148 8.52 9.44 -7.71
C ASN A 148 9.68 10.41 -7.95
N THR A 149 9.38 11.61 -8.44
CA THR A 149 10.31 12.76 -8.40
C THR A 149 10.14 13.56 -7.12
N ALA A 150 11.23 13.73 -6.38
CA ALA A 150 11.39 14.60 -5.21
C ALA A 150 10.62 14.23 -3.91
N GLN A 151 11.15 13.23 -3.19
CA GLN A 151 11.44 13.45 -1.76
C GLN A 151 12.94 13.21 -1.48
N THR A 152 13.76 14.18 -1.90
CA THR A 152 15.11 14.32 -1.37
C THR A 152 14.99 14.68 0.11
N VAL A 153 15.50 13.83 1.00
CA VAL A 153 15.60 14.17 2.43
C VAL A 153 16.61 15.31 2.58
N GLN A 154 16.18 16.40 3.22
CA GLN A 154 17.02 17.48 3.75
C GLN A 154 17.14 17.33 5.27
#